data_AF-A0A0R2RI56-F1
#
_entry.id   AF-A0A0R2RI56-F1
#
_cell.length_a   1.000
_cell.length_b   1.000
_cell.length_c   1.000
_cell.angle_alpha   90.00
_cell.angle_beta   90.00
_cell.angle_gamma   90.00
#
_symmetry.space_group_name_H-M   'P 1'
#
loop_
_entity.id
_entity.type
_entity.pdbx_description
1 polymer ?
#
loop_
_entity_poly.entity_id
_entity_poly.type
_entity_poly.pdbx_seq_one_letter_code
_entity_poly.pdbx_strand_id
1 'polypeptide(L)'
;MNFSQSSADFFSPAGADPLSALSSSTHLGIGAHADDLEILAFPGIATCFQHPKNRFSGVVVTNGAGAPRSGPFAKTTDAELIEIRKKEQRIAAGLGHYASVIQLAHPSAALLQNDRSPIVADLVKILETARPQVLYLHNPADRHPTHIAVLLACIEALQKLPSSAQPQEVYGCEVWGDLDWVPSTQIVPLSCAAPETLGPSLLR
;
A
#
# COMPACT_ATOMS: atom_id res chain seq x y z
N MET A 1 5.59 8.42 15.03
CA MET A 1 6.29 7.18 14.61
C MET A 1 7.50 7.59 13.78
N ASN A 2 8.66 6.93 13.97
CA ASN A 2 9.89 7.25 13.22
C ASN A 2 10.22 6.14 12.23
N PHE A 3 10.36 6.52 10.95
CA PHE A 3 10.73 5.64 9.85
C PHE A 3 12.22 5.72 9.54
N SER A 4 12.75 4.73 8.83
CA SER A 4 14.15 4.69 8.42
C SER A 4 14.52 5.80 7.43
N GLN A 5 13.57 6.21 6.58
CA GLN A 5 13.72 7.37 5.69
C GLN A 5 13.16 8.62 6.38
N SER A 6 13.98 9.68 6.47
CA SER A 6 13.55 10.97 7.01
C SER A 6 12.55 11.72 6.12
N SER A 7 12.49 11.37 4.83
CA SER A 7 11.56 11.91 3.84
C SER A 7 10.20 11.18 3.81
N ALA A 8 10.03 10.14 4.63
CA ALA A 8 8.78 9.41 4.75
C ALA A 8 7.65 10.34 5.14
N ASP A 9 6.48 10.10 4.55
CA ASP A 9 5.26 10.87 4.79
C ASP A 9 4.24 10.03 5.54
N PHE A 10 3.58 10.64 6.52
CA PHE A 10 2.52 10.00 7.28
C PHE A 10 1.36 10.97 7.45
N PHE A 11 0.25 10.63 6.80
CA PHE A 11 -0.86 11.55 6.59
C PHE A 11 -2.19 10.91 6.98
N SER A 12 -3.08 11.68 7.60
CA SER A 12 -4.47 11.31 7.80
C SER A 12 -5.36 12.36 7.12
N PRO A 13 -6.18 11.97 6.11
CA PRO A 13 -6.98 12.93 5.36
C PRO A 13 -8.09 13.58 6.18
N ALA A 14 -8.56 12.90 7.23
CA ALA A 14 -9.58 13.42 8.15
C ALA A 14 -9.02 14.46 9.15
N GLY A 15 -7.73 14.80 9.07
CA GLY A 15 -7.06 15.73 10.00
C GLY A 15 -6.86 15.16 11.41
N ALA A 16 -7.15 13.88 11.62
CA ALA A 16 -6.84 13.19 12.86
C ALA A 16 -5.32 13.01 13.01
N ASP A 17 -4.85 12.73 14.23
CA ASP A 17 -3.48 12.29 14.42
C ASP A 17 -3.22 11.01 13.59
N PRO A 18 -2.23 11.00 12.67
CA PRO A 18 -2.01 9.85 11.79
C PRO A 18 -1.74 8.54 12.53
N LEU A 19 -1.05 8.59 13.67
CA LEU A 19 -0.75 7.40 14.45
C LEU A 19 -2.01 6.79 15.07
N SER A 20 -2.85 7.62 15.68
CA SER A 20 -4.17 7.21 16.18
C SER A 20 -5.04 6.62 15.05
N ALA A 21 -5.08 7.29 13.89
CA ALA A 21 -5.83 6.81 12.74
C ALA A 21 -5.34 5.45 12.24
N LEU A 22 -4.02 5.26 12.12
CA LEU A 22 -3.41 3.97 11.78
C LEU A 22 -3.79 2.88 12.78
N SER A 23 -3.73 3.16 14.09
CA SER A 23 -4.05 2.18 15.14
C SER A 23 -5.52 1.74 15.17
N SER A 24 -6.39 2.49 14.49
CA SER A 24 -7.82 2.17 14.36
C SER A 24 -8.15 1.37 13.10
N SER A 25 -7.14 1.03 12.27
CA SER A 25 -7.35 0.35 10.99
C SER A 25 -7.91 -1.06 11.19
N THR A 26 -8.89 -1.42 10.37
CA THR A 26 -9.35 -2.81 10.26
C THR A 26 -8.81 -3.49 9.02
N HIS A 27 -8.49 -2.69 7.99
CA HIS A 27 -7.94 -3.14 6.72
C HIS A 27 -6.67 -2.35 6.42
N LEU A 28 -5.65 -3.01 5.88
CA LEU A 28 -4.40 -2.39 5.49
C LEU A 28 -3.99 -2.87 4.10
N GLY A 29 -3.64 -1.95 3.20
CA GLY A 29 -2.96 -2.27 1.95
C GLY A 29 -1.48 -1.89 2.02
N ILE A 30 -0.61 -2.70 1.42
CA ILE A 30 0.82 -2.38 1.25
C ILE A 30 1.19 -2.55 -0.22
N GLY A 31 1.42 -1.41 -0.89
CA GLY A 31 1.84 -1.30 -2.29
C GLY A 31 3.29 -0.86 -2.43
N ALA A 32 3.88 -1.13 -3.59
CA ALA A 32 5.24 -0.73 -3.91
C ALA A 32 5.27 0.72 -4.39
N HIS A 33 4.36 1.09 -5.28
CA HIS A 33 4.30 2.38 -5.96
C HIS A 33 3.00 3.12 -5.61
N ALA A 34 2.94 4.40 -5.98
CA ALA A 34 1.70 5.17 -5.88
C ALA A 34 0.80 4.77 -7.05
N ASP A 35 -0.45 4.41 -6.76
CA ASP A 35 -1.46 3.68 -7.58
C ASP A 35 -1.69 2.22 -7.18
N ASP A 36 -0.67 1.53 -6.67
CA ASP A 36 -0.75 0.10 -6.32
C ASP A 36 -1.87 -0.17 -5.31
N LEU A 37 -2.06 0.70 -4.31
CA LEU A 37 -3.09 0.53 -3.27
C LEU A 37 -4.49 0.54 -3.89
N GLU A 38 -4.71 1.46 -4.83
CA GLU A 38 -5.98 1.66 -5.51
C GLU A 38 -6.33 0.51 -6.45
N ILE A 39 -5.33 -0.28 -6.87
CA ILE A 39 -5.51 -1.48 -7.69
C ILE A 39 -5.63 -2.72 -6.80
N LEU A 40 -4.59 -3.00 -6.02
CA LEU A 40 -4.45 -4.26 -5.27
C LEU A 40 -5.38 -4.32 -4.05
N ALA A 41 -5.60 -3.18 -3.39
CA ALA A 41 -6.34 -3.10 -2.14
C ALA A 41 -7.72 -2.47 -2.31
N PHE A 42 -8.20 -2.30 -3.56
CA PHE A 42 -9.53 -1.76 -3.83
C PHE A 42 -10.66 -2.47 -3.05
N PRO A 43 -10.67 -3.81 -2.90
CA PRO A 43 -11.68 -4.47 -2.07
C PRO A 43 -11.71 -3.95 -0.62
N GLY A 44 -10.55 -3.67 -0.04
CA GLY A 44 -10.43 -3.10 1.30
C GLY A 44 -10.89 -1.65 1.36
N ILE A 45 -10.52 -0.86 0.35
CA ILE A 45 -10.97 0.53 0.20
C ILE A 45 -12.51 0.57 0.10
N ALA A 46 -13.09 -0.23 -0.81
CA ALA A 46 -14.54 -0.33 -1.00
C ALA A 46 -15.27 -0.77 0.27
N THR A 47 -14.76 -1.79 0.97
CA THR A 47 -15.32 -2.29 2.23
C THR A 47 -15.31 -1.25 3.36
N CYS A 48 -14.34 -0.33 3.34
CA CYS A 48 -14.21 0.72 4.35
C CYS A 48 -14.87 2.04 3.95
N PHE A 49 -15.15 2.24 2.66
CA PHE A 49 -15.67 3.50 2.14
C PHE A 49 -17.03 3.82 2.76
N GLN A 50 -17.08 4.93 3.51
CA GLN A 50 -18.27 5.39 4.27
C GLN A 50 -18.80 4.37 5.30
N HIS A 51 -18.00 3.36 5.67
CA HIS A 51 -18.41 2.39 6.68
C HIS A 51 -18.20 2.95 8.10
N PRO A 52 -19.17 2.78 9.03
CA PRO A 52 -19.06 3.38 10.37
C PRO A 52 -17.99 2.74 11.27
N LYS A 53 -17.54 1.52 10.95
CA LYS A 53 -16.61 0.74 11.78
C LYS A 53 -15.33 0.29 11.07
N ASN A 54 -15.37 0.20 9.73
CA ASN A 54 -14.25 -0.35 8.97
C ASN A 54 -13.39 0.80 8.50
N ARG A 55 -12.08 0.64 8.63
CA ARG A 55 -11.11 1.69 8.38
C ARG A 55 -9.97 1.12 7.57
N PHE A 56 -9.76 1.69 6.40
CA PHE A 56 -8.67 1.33 5.52
C PHE A 56 -7.49 2.29 5.77
N SER A 57 -6.31 1.74 5.97
CA SER A 57 -5.05 2.51 5.83
C SER A 57 -4.20 1.92 4.71
N GLY A 58 -3.31 2.73 4.16
CA GLY A 58 -2.43 2.34 3.07
C GLY A 58 -0.96 2.60 3.37
N VAL A 59 -0.08 1.77 2.83
CA VAL A 59 1.38 1.98 2.83
C VAL A 59 1.89 1.90 1.40
N VAL A 60 2.61 2.93 0.95
CA VAL A 60 3.41 2.92 -0.27
C VAL A 60 4.87 2.84 0.12
N VAL A 61 5.58 1.81 -0.35
CA VAL A 61 6.96 1.57 0.09
C VAL A 61 7.95 2.48 -0.61
N THR A 62 7.79 2.71 -1.92
CA THR A 62 8.78 3.46 -2.71
C THR A 62 8.46 4.94 -2.88
N ASN A 63 9.46 5.72 -3.29
CA ASN A 63 9.33 7.16 -3.52
C ASN A 63 8.78 7.53 -4.91
N GLY A 64 8.61 6.56 -5.83
CA GLY A 64 8.07 6.81 -7.16
C GLY A 64 9.00 7.51 -8.17
N ALA A 65 10.26 7.78 -7.82
CA ALA A 65 11.22 8.44 -8.72
C ALA A 65 11.52 7.66 -10.02
N GLY A 66 11.38 6.33 -9.95
CA GLY A 66 11.58 5.40 -11.07
C GLY A 66 10.38 5.24 -12.00
N ALA A 67 9.26 5.92 -11.74
CA ALA A 67 8.07 5.80 -12.58
C ALA A 67 8.36 6.26 -14.04
N PRO A 68 7.72 5.65 -15.04
CA PRO A 68 7.88 6.05 -16.44
C PRO A 68 7.59 7.53 -16.65
N ARG A 69 8.49 8.24 -17.32
CA ARG A 69 8.31 9.64 -17.72
C ARG A 69 7.67 9.66 -19.11
N SER A 70 6.35 9.66 -19.13
CA SER A 70 5.56 9.79 -20.36
C SER A 70 4.49 10.86 -20.21
N GLY A 71 4.04 11.39 -21.34
CA GLY A 71 2.94 12.37 -21.38
C GLY A 71 3.20 13.58 -20.47
N PRO A 72 2.31 13.88 -19.51
CA PRO A 72 2.46 15.03 -18.59
C PRO A 72 3.78 15.06 -17.81
N PHE A 73 4.39 13.90 -17.57
CA PHE A 73 5.61 13.75 -16.76
C PHE A 73 6.89 13.69 -17.59
N ALA A 74 6.82 13.91 -18.91
CA ALA A 74 7.99 13.76 -19.80
C ALA A 74 9.16 14.70 -19.46
N LYS A 75 8.90 15.82 -18.78
CA LYS A 75 9.92 16.83 -18.42
C LYS A 75 10.17 16.95 -16.91
N THR A 76 9.58 16.07 -16.09
CA THR A 76 9.74 16.15 -14.64
C THR A 76 11.04 15.49 -14.18
N THR A 77 11.76 16.18 -13.30
CA THR A 77 12.90 15.62 -12.57
C THR A 77 12.44 14.58 -11.54
N ASP A 78 13.37 13.77 -11.03
CA ASP A 78 13.10 12.79 -9.97
C ASP A 78 12.50 13.45 -8.73
N ALA A 79 13.07 14.58 -8.29
CA ALA A 79 12.59 15.31 -7.12
C ALA A 79 11.16 15.83 -7.30
N GLU A 80 10.86 16.39 -8.49
CA GLU A 80 9.49 16.82 -8.81
C GLU A 80 8.53 15.64 -8.86
N LEU A 81 8.94 14.52 -9.46
CA LEU A 81 8.10 13.34 -9.60
C LEU A 81 7.78 12.71 -8.24
N ILE A 82 8.74 12.62 -7.32
CA ILE A 82 8.50 12.16 -5.95
C ILE A 82 7.40 13.02 -5.28
N GLU A 83 7.49 14.35 -5.38
CA GLU A 83 6.51 15.25 -4.78
C GLU A 83 5.13 15.17 -5.45
N ILE A 84 5.10 14.91 -6.76
CA ILE A 84 3.87 14.65 -7.51
C ILE A 84 3.21 13.36 -7.00
N ARG A 85 3.93 12.24 -6.99
CA ARG A 85 3.43 10.93 -6.50
C ARG A 85 2.96 11.04 -5.04
N LYS A 86 3.70 11.78 -4.22
CA LYS A 86 3.33 12.05 -2.82
C LYS A 86 1.97 12.73 -2.70
N LYS A 87 1.70 13.72 -3.55
CA LYS A 87 0.43 14.46 -3.57
C LYS A 87 -0.71 13.61 -4.11
N GLU A 88 -0.49 12.87 -5.19
CA GLU A 88 -1.49 11.96 -5.77
C GLU A 88 -1.96 10.93 -4.74
N GLN A 89 -1.04 10.32 -3.99
CA GLN A 89 -1.41 9.34 -2.97
C GLN A 89 -2.23 9.96 -1.82
N ARG A 90 -1.94 11.22 -1.43
CA ARG A 90 -2.77 11.94 -0.44
C ARG A 90 -4.15 12.29 -0.98
N ILE A 91 -4.25 12.63 -2.27
CA ILE A 91 -5.52 12.89 -2.95
C ILE A 91 -6.35 11.61 -2.99
N ALA A 92 -5.76 10.48 -3.40
CA ALA A 92 -6.41 9.17 -3.39
C ALA A 92 -6.89 8.81 -1.97
N ALA A 93 -6.06 9.00 -0.95
CA ALA A 93 -6.45 8.78 0.44
C ALA A 93 -7.62 9.67 0.89
N GLY A 94 -7.65 10.92 0.44
CA GLY A 94 -8.77 11.84 0.68
C GLY A 94 -10.06 11.39 0.01
N LEU A 95 -10.01 11.05 -1.28
CA LEU A 95 -11.17 10.61 -2.06
C LEU A 95 -11.70 9.25 -1.60
N GLY A 96 -10.81 8.32 -1.25
CA GLY A 96 -11.12 6.98 -0.75
C GLY A 96 -11.46 6.92 0.74
N HIS A 97 -11.46 8.05 1.45
CA HIS A 97 -11.74 8.15 2.88
C HIS A 97 -10.83 7.24 3.75
N TYR A 98 -9.54 7.19 3.44
CA TYR A 98 -8.61 6.37 4.22
C TYR A 98 -8.49 6.92 5.65
N ALA A 99 -8.25 6.05 6.62
CA ALA A 99 -7.90 6.48 7.97
C ALA A 99 -6.52 7.14 7.98
N SER A 100 -5.55 6.49 7.33
CA SER A 100 -4.20 7.04 7.16
C SER A 100 -3.51 6.49 5.91
N VAL A 101 -2.51 7.21 5.42
CA VAL A 101 -1.60 6.74 4.39
C VAL A 101 -0.16 7.04 4.78
N ILE A 102 0.71 6.06 4.60
CA ILE A 102 2.15 6.14 4.87
C ILE A 102 2.89 5.98 3.54
N GLN A 103 3.83 6.86 3.26
CA GLN A 103 4.69 6.77 2.09
C GLN A 103 6.13 6.70 2.60
N LEU A 104 6.73 5.52 2.57
CA LEU A 104 8.01 5.25 3.23
C LEU A 104 9.22 5.86 2.49
N ALA A 105 9.03 6.32 1.26
CA ALA A 105 10.02 7.06 0.48
C ALA A 105 11.34 6.30 0.20
N HIS A 106 11.33 4.96 0.23
CA HIS A 106 12.51 4.19 -0.19
C HIS A 106 12.70 4.28 -1.71
N PRO A 107 13.93 4.40 -2.23
CA PRO A 107 14.13 4.26 -3.67
C PRO A 107 13.87 2.80 -4.09
N SER A 108 13.25 2.57 -5.26
CA SER A 108 12.98 1.20 -5.74
C SER A 108 14.25 0.35 -5.82
N ALA A 109 15.40 0.97 -6.11
CA ALA A 109 16.70 0.29 -6.12
C ALA A 109 17.11 -0.30 -4.77
N ALA A 110 16.65 0.26 -3.63
CA ALA A 110 16.95 -0.27 -2.30
C ALA A 110 16.26 -1.61 -2.02
N LEU A 111 15.06 -1.83 -2.58
CA LEU A 111 14.33 -3.09 -2.48
C LEU A 111 15.00 -4.24 -3.23
N LEU A 112 15.81 -3.92 -4.24
CA LEU A 112 16.53 -4.89 -5.07
C LEU A 112 17.94 -5.18 -4.53
N GLN A 113 18.35 -4.54 -3.43
CA GLN A 113 19.61 -4.87 -2.74
C GLN A 113 19.46 -6.10 -1.85
N ASN A 114 20.58 -6.70 -1.46
CA ASN A 114 20.59 -7.88 -0.58
C ASN A 114 20.11 -7.59 0.85
N ASP A 115 20.14 -6.33 1.31
CA ASP A 115 19.69 -5.97 2.66
C ASP A 115 18.37 -5.18 2.64
N ARG A 116 17.30 -5.88 3.03
CA ARG A 116 15.93 -5.33 3.15
C ARG A 116 15.60 -4.88 4.57
N SER A 117 16.54 -4.99 5.53
CA SER A 117 16.27 -4.84 6.96
C SER A 117 15.62 -3.50 7.35
N PRO A 118 16.01 -2.35 6.78
CA PRO A 118 15.36 -1.07 7.13
C PRO A 118 13.89 -1.01 6.75
N ILE A 119 13.54 -1.55 5.57
CA ILE A 119 12.16 -1.61 5.08
C ILE A 119 11.35 -2.57 5.94
N VAL A 120 11.87 -3.77 6.19
CA VAL A 120 11.24 -4.76 7.05
C VAL A 120 10.98 -4.20 8.46
N ALA A 121 11.95 -3.47 9.03
CA ALA A 121 11.80 -2.86 10.35
C ALA A 121 10.67 -1.80 10.38
N ASP A 122 10.53 -0.99 9.33
CA ASP A 122 9.42 -0.03 9.23
C ASP A 122 8.07 -0.74 9.07
N LEU A 123 8.00 -1.79 8.24
CA LEU A 123 6.79 -2.59 8.06
C LEU A 123 6.35 -3.28 9.35
N VAL A 124 7.28 -3.81 10.15
CA VAL A 124 6.97 -4.38 11.49
C VAL A 124 6.32 -3.33 12.38
N LYS A 125 6.90 -2.12 12.51
CA LYS A 125 6.33 -1.05 13.33
C LYS A 125 4.91 -0.69 12.89
N ILE A 126 4.69 -0.61 11.57
CA ILE A 126 3.37 -0.29 11.01
C ILE A 126 2.37 -1.39 11.34
N LEU A 127 2.72 -2.65 11.09
CA LEU A 127 1.84 -3.79 11.33
C LEU A 127 1.52 -3.97 12.82
N GLU A 128 2.49 -3.80 13.71
CA GLU A 128 2.29 -3.85 15.17
C GLU A 128 1.37 -2.75 15.69
N THR A 129 1.38 -1.59 15.03
CA THR A 129 0.53 -0.45 15.36
C THR A 129 -0.86 -0.60 14.78
N ALA A 130 -0.96 -0.94 13.51
CA ALA A 130 -2.22 -1.02 12.77
C ALA A 130 -3.05 -2.24 13.16
N ARG A 131 -2.40 -3.38 13.41
CA ARG A 131 -3.02 -4.68 13.70
C ARG A 131 -4.28 -4.94 12.87
N PRO A 132 -4.18 -4.86 11.53
CA PRO A 132 -5.35 -5.00 10.67
C PRO A 132 -5.91 -6.42 10.79
N GLN A 133 -7.21 -6.56 10.61
CA GLN A 133 -7.85 -7.86 10.47
C GLN A 133 -7.54 -8.45 9.09
N VAL A 134 -7.58 -7.59 8.06
CA VAL A 134 -7.33 -7.97 6.67
C VAL A 134 -6.16 -7.17 6.09
N LEU A 135 -5.20 -7.88 5.49
CA LEU A 135 -4.03 -7.31 4.85
C LEU A 135 -4.02 -7.63 3.35
N TYR A 136 -3.87 -6.60 2.51
CA TYR A 136 -3.75 -6.73 1.06
C TYR A 136 -2.33 -6.42 0.62
N LEU A 137 -1.72 -7.35 -0.10
CA LEU A 137 -0.34 -7.30 -0.58
C LEU A 137 -0.30 -7.56 -2.08
N HIS A 138 0.85 -7.31 -2.69
CA HIS A 138 1.21 -7.91 -3.98
C HIS A 138 1.16 -9.44 -3.94
N ASN A 139 1.02 -10.08 -5.09
CA ASN A 139 0.97 -11.54 -5.21
C ASN A 139 2.32 -12.13 -5.70
N PRO A 140 2.64 -13.41 -5.41
CA PRO A 140 3.93 -14.01 -5.78
C PRO A 140 4.11 -14.26 -7.28
N ALA A 141 3.04 -14.12 -8.07
CA ALA A 141 3.00 -14.29 -9.52
C ALA A 141 3.09 -12.96 -10.29
N ASP A 142 3.23 -11.83 -9.59
CA ASP A 142 3.32 -10.50 -10.21
C ASP A 142 4.56 -10.38 -11.12
N ARG A 143 4.40 -9.71 -12.26
CA ARG A 143 5.44 -9.56 -13.28
C ARG A 143 6.43 -8.43 -12.98
N HIS A 144 6.15 -7.58 -11.99
CA HIS A 144 7.02 -6.48 -11.60
C HIS A 144 8.03 -6.92 -10.52
N PRO A 145 9.35 -6.77 -10.77
CA PRO A 145 10.37 -7.12 -9.77
C PRO A 145 10.22 -6.38 -8.42
N THR A 146 9.85 -5.10 -8.43
CA THR A 146 9.62 -4.32 -7.21
C THR A 146 8.42 -4.83 -6.41
N HIS A 147 7.35 -5.29 -7.07
CA HIS A 147 6.16 -5.83 -6.38
C HIS A 147 6.54 -7.10 -5.61
N ILE A 148 7.29 -7.99 -6.27
CA ILE A 148 7.84 -9.19 -5.62
C ILE A 148 8.78 -8.84 -4.47
N ALA A 149 9.66 -7.85 -4.64
CA ALA A 149 10.57 -7.44 -3.57
C ALA A 149 9.82 -6.88 -2.34
N VAL A 150 8.77 -6.10 -2.55
CA VAL A 150 7.90 -5.60 -1.47
C VAL A 150 7.13 -6.75 -0.80
N LEU A 151 6.57 -7.69 -1.57
CA LEU A 151 5.92 -8.87 -1.04
C LEU A 151 6.86 -9.66 -0.11
N LEU A 152 8.11 -9.89 -0.53
CA LEU A 152 9.10 -10.59 0.30
C LEU A 152 9.39 -9.84 1.61
N ALA A 153 9.51 -8.51 1.55
CA ALA A 153 9.69 -7.69 2.75
C ALA A 153 8.46 -7.75 3.68
N CYS A 154 7.24 -7.78 3.13
CA CYS A 154 6.02 -7.98 3.90
C CYS A 154 5.96 -9.35 4.58
N ILE A 155 6.34 -10.43 3.87
CA ILE A 155 6.39 -11.79 4.44
C ILE A 155 7.39 -11.84 5.60
N GLU A 156 8.58 -11.27 5.44
CA GLU A 156 9.56 -11.18 6.51
C GLU A 156 9.07 -10.37 7.71
N ALA A 157 8.37 -9.26 7.47
CA ALA A 157 7.78 -8.46 8.55
C ALA A 157 6.71 -9.26 9.30
N LEU A 158 5.81 -9.96 8.59
CA LEU A 158 4.79 -10.82 9.18
C LEU A 158 5.39 -11.95 10.02
N GLN A 159 6.48 -12.57 9.57
CA GLN A 159 7.19 -13.61 10.33
C GLN A 159 7.84 -13.10 11.63
N LYS A 160 8.11 -11.79 11.72
CA LYS A 160 8.65 -11.14 12.93
C LYS A 160 7.57 -10.72 13.92
N LEU A 161 6.29 -10.71 13.51
CA LEU A 161 5.20 -10.33 14.41
C LEU A 161 4.90 -11.42 15.44
N PRO A 162 4.56 -11.05 16.68
CA PRO A 162 3.96 -12.00 17.61
C PRO A 162 2.62 -12.49 17.05
N SER A 163 2.23 -13.74 17.37
CA SER A 163 0.98 -14.33 16.85
C SER A 163 -0.27 -13.49 17.14
N SER A 164 -0.28 -12.73 18.23
CA SER A 164 -1.38 -11.83 18.60
C SER A 164 -1.49 -10.54 17.77
N ALA A 165 -0.48 -10.25 16.95
CA ALA A 165 -0.44 -9.09 16.05
C ALA A 165 -0.51 -9.49 14.56
N GLN A 166 -0.58 -10.79 14.24
CA GLN A 166 -0.75 -11.24 12.86
C GLN A 166 -2.19 -10.95 12.36
N PRO A 167 -2.37 -10.52 11.11
CA PRO A 167 -3.69 -10.38 10.51
C PRO A 167 -4.42 -11.72 10.47
N GLN A 168 -5.75 -11.67 10.51
CA GLN A 168 -6.59 -12.87 10.37
C GLN A 168 -6.58 -13.37 8.92
N GLU A 169 -6.54 -12.42 7.97
CA GLU A 169 -6.54 -12.69 6.54
C GLU A 169 -5.43 -11.90 5.85
N VAL A 170 -4.71 -12.57 4.95
CA VAL A 170 -3.68 -11.97 4.10
C VAL A 170 -3.95 -12.38 2.67
N TYR A 171 -4.14 -11.39 1.79
CA TYR A 171 -4.41 -11.59 0.37
C TYR A 171 -3.23 -11.11 -0.47
N GLY A 172 -2.80 -11.96 -1.41
CA GLY A 172 -1.95 -11.54 -2.53
C GLY A 172 -2.84 -11.18 -3.71
N CYS A 173 -2.88 -9.90 -4.06
CA CYS A 173 -3.82 -9.36 -5.03
C CYS A 173 -3.18 -9.20 -6.42
N GLU A 174 -4.01 -9.29 -7.44
CA GLU A 174 -3.63 -9.07 -8.84
C GLU A 174 -3.31 -7.59 -9.10
N VAL A 175 -2.17 -7.33 -9.75
CA VAL A 175 -1.78 -5.99 -10.22
C VAL A 175 -1.18 -6.09 -11.62
N TRP A 176 0.04 -6.64 -11.75
CA TRP A 176 0.69 -6.76 -13.05
C TRP A 176 0.82 -8.21 -13.51
N GLY A 177 -0.04 -8.57 -14.45
CA GLY A 177 -0.10 -9.91 -15.03
C GLY A 177 -1.35 -10.64 -14.60
N ASP A 178 -2.02 -11.24 -15.58
CA ASP A 178 -3.27 -11.97 -15.40
C ASP A 178 -3.08 -13.25 -14.56
N LEU A 179 -4.08 -13.58 -13.75
CA LEU A 179 -4.18 -14.80 -12.95
C LEU A 179 -4.93 -15.93 -13.66
N ASP A 180 -5.33 -15.78 -14.92
CA ASP A 180 -6.02 -16.79 -15.75
C ASP A 180 -5.35 -18.18 -15.78
N TRP A 181 -4.03 -18.24 -15.54
CA TRP A 181 -3.26 -19.48 -15.50
C TRP A 181 -3.22 -20.13 -14.12
N VAL A 182 -3.62 -19.42 -13.06
CA VAL A 182 -3.69 -19.92 -11.68
C VAL A 182 -4.98 -20.75 -11.53
N PRO A 183 -4.92 -21.96 -10.95
CA PRO A 183 -6.12 -22.76 -10.73
C PRO A 183 -7.15 -21.99 -9.91
N SER A 184 -8.43 -22.02 -10.33
CA SER A 184 -9.51 -21.30 -9.64
C SER A 184 -9.68 -21.67 -8.16
N THR A 185 -9.23 -22.87 -7.75
CA THR A 185 -9.18 -23.29 -6.34
C THR A 185 -8.17 -22.53 -5.49
N GLN A 186 -7.27 -21.77 -6.11
CA GLN A 186 -6.26 -20.92 -5.45
C GLN A 186 -6.59 -19.43 -5.60
N ILE A 187 -7.71 -19.09 -6.25
CA ILE A 187 -8.17 -17.72 -6.44
C ILE A 187 -9.41 -17.51 -5.57
N VAL A 188 -9.43 -16.38 -4.86
CA VAL A 188 -10.60 -15.96 -4.09
C VAL A 188 -11.13 -14.66 -4.69
N PRO A 189 -12.39 -14.62 -5.18
CA PRO A 189 -12.98 -13.37 -5.64
C PRO A 189 -13.24 -12.45 -4.46
N LEU A 190 -12.74 -11.22 -4.54
CA LEU A 190 -12.95 -10.20 -3.52
C LEU A 190 -14.01 -9.20 -3.99
N SER A 191 -14.91 -8.80 -3.08
CA SER A 191 -15.95 -7.83 -3.41
C SER A 191 -15.37 -6.44 -3.61
N CYS A 192 -15.67 -5.83 -4.76
CA CYS A 192 -15.35 -4.45 -5.09
C CYS A 192 -16.58 -3.54 -5.04
N ALA A 193 -17.57 -3.89 -4.20
CA ALA A 193 -18.85 -3.17 -4.13
C ALA A 193 -18.68 -1.74 -3.59
N ALA A 194 -18.63 -0.77 -4.50
CA ALA A 194 -18.57 0.67 -4.25
C ALA A 194 -19.25 1.41 -5.42
N PRO A 195 -19.53 2.73 -5.30
CA PRO A 195 -19.95 3.51 -6.46
C PRO A 195 -18.97 3.35 -7.61
N GLU A 196 -19.46 3.15 -8.84
CA GLU A 196 -18.63 2.88 -10.03
C GLU A 196 -17.58 3.96 -10.28
N THR A 197 -17.83 5.18 -9.82
CA THR A 197 -16.92 6.33 -9.95
C THR A 197 -15.78 6.33 -8.95
N LEU A 198 -15.85 5.54 -7.86
CA LEU A 198 -14.86 5.58 -6.79
C LEU A 198 -13.49 5.18 -7.32
N GLY A 199 -13.32 3.93 -7.78
CA GLY A 199 -12.04 3.41 -8.28
C GLY A 199 -11.36 4.33 -9.29
N PRO A 200 -12.03 4.70 -10.40
CA PRO A 200 -11.46 5.62 -11.40
C PRO A 200 -11.06 6.99 -10.83
N SER A 201 -11.72 7.47 -9.77
CA SER A 201 -11.38 8.77 -9.17
C SER A 201 -10.09 8.75 -8.33
N LEU A 202 -9.69 7.58 -7.85
CA LEU A 202 -8.51 7.39 -6.99
C LEU A 202 -7.21 7.34 -7.81
N LEU A 203 -7.27 6.88 -9.05
CA LEU A 203 -6.14 6.82 -9.98
C LEU A 203 -5.92 8.21 -10.61
N ARG A 204 -4.83 8.89 -10.24
CA ARG A 204 -4.52 10.28 -10.64
C ARG A 204 -3.14 10.42 -11.23
#